data_AF-D4F0D2-F1
#
_entry.id   AF-D4F0D2-F1
#
_cell.length_a   1.000
_cell.length_b   1.000
_cell.length_c   1.000
_cell.angle_alpha   90.00
_cell.angle_beta   90.00
_cell.angle_gamma   90.00
#
_symmetry.space_group_name_H-M   'P 1'
#
loop_
_entity.id
_entity.type
_entity.pdbx_description
1 polymer ?
#
loop_
_entity_poly.entity_id
_entity_poly.type
_entity_poly.pdbx_seq_one_letter_code
_entity_poly.pdbx_strand_id
1 'polypeptide(L)'
;MRMNNMSNLKIASSHNAMDCFHTMRPIVALNNSDLCEVAAVVLSVADILAGELDKIEQSAFGLPVFAALHNDESLPADYLPRLAGVFTCDDGNQDFYGKQLESAAQKYEAALLPPFFGSLKAYVQQGNAAFDCPGHQGGQFFRRHPSGRQFFDYFGETLFRSDLCNADVSMGDL
;
A
#
# COMPACT_ATOMS: atom_id res chain seq x y z
N MET A 1 -3.31 -23.26 -0.72
CA MET A 1 -2.12 -22.67 -0.07
C MET A 1 -2.31 -21.16 -0.15
N ARG A 2 -2.65 -20.50 0.96
CA ARG A 2 -2.93 -19.05 0.93
C ARG A 2 -1.62 -18.34 0.62
N MET A 3 -1.55 -17.65 -0.53
CA MET A 3 -0.55 -16.60 -0.73
C MET A 3 -0.64 -15.71 0.50
N ASN A 4 0.47 -15.53 1.22
CA ASN A 4 0.55 -14.49 2.24
C ASN A 4 0.32 -13.17 1.51
N ASN A 5 -0.92 -12.68 1.54
CA ASN A 5 -1.25 -11.34 1.12
C ASN A 5 -0.39 -10.43 1.98
N MET A 6 0.66 -9.86 1.39
CA MET A 6 1.13 -8.58 1.89
C MET A 6 -0.11 -7.69 1.88
N SER A 7 -0.49 -7.19 3.05
CA SER A 7 -1.65 -6.32 3.14
C SER A 7 -1.35 -5.08 2.30
N ASN A 8 -2.00 -5.00 1.15
CA ASN A 8 -2.04 -3.77 0.36
C ASN A 8 -2.43 -2.63 1.30
N LEU A 9 -1.76 -1.47 1.17
CA LEU A 9 -2.18 -0.29 1.90
C LEU A 9 -3.64 0.02 1.53
N LYS A 10 -4.35 0.59 2.50
CA LYS A 10 -5.77 0.88 2.45
C LYS A 10 -6.04 2.11 1.57
N ILE A 11 -7.31 2.33 1.29
CA ILE A 11 -7.81 3.60 0.75
C ILE A 11 -8.44 4.39 1.89
N ALA A 12 -8.05 5.65 2.07
CA ALA A 12 -8.79 6.55 2.94
C ALA A 12 -9.89 7.24 2.15
N SER A 13 -11.10 7.29 2.70
CA SER A 13 -12.23 7.94 2.01
C SER A 13 -13.03 8.82 2.95
N SER A 14 -13.49 9.95 2.43
CA SER A 14 -14.63 10.67 2.97
C SER A 14 -15.87 9.77 2.97
N HIS A 15 -16.74 9.95 3.97
CA HIS A 15 -17.98 9.17 4.09
C HIS A 15 -18.86 9.30 2.83
N ASN A 16 -19.03 10.51 2.33
CA ASN A 16 -19.90 10.80 1.18
C ASN A 16 -19.25 10.48 -0.18
N ALA A 17 -18.00 9.99 -0.19
CA ALA A 17 -17.28 9.66 -1.42
C ALA A 17 -17.19 8.15 -1.70
N MET A 18 -17.67 7.31 -0.76
CA MET A 18 -17.48 5.85 -0.83
C MET A 18 -18.22 5.20 -2.00
N ASP A 19 -19.35 5.76 -2.42
CA ASP A 19 -20.17 5.21 -3.51
C ASP A 19 -19.67 5.60 -4.91
N CYS A 20 -18.65 6.46 -4.98
CA CYS A 20 -18.14 7.01 -6.25
C CYS A 20 -17.11 6.10 -6.93
N PHE A 21 -16.63 5.05 -6.25
CA PHE A 21 -15.63 4.12 -6.79
C PHE A 21 -15.78 2.72 -6.21
N HIS A 22 -15.36 1.71 -6.96
CA HIS A 22 -15.24 0.34 -6.45
C HIS A 22 -13.78 -0.04 -6.26
N THR A 23 -13.45 -0.67 -5.14
CA THR A 23 -12.08 -1.17 -4.89
C THR A 23 -12.09 -2.48 -4.13
N MET A 24 -11.06 -3.29 -4.36
CA MET A 24 -10.80 -4.50 -3.58
C MET A 24 -9.96 -4.21 -2.33
N ARG A 25 -9.41 -3.00 -2.20
CA ARG A 25 -8.62 -2.59 -1.03
C ARG A 25 -9.55 -2.29 0.15
N PRO A 26 -9.14 -2.59 1.39
CA PRO A 26 -9.89 -2.13 2.56
C PRO A 26 -9.99 -0.61 2.57
N ILE A 27 -11.15 -0.08 2.97
CA ILE A 27 -11.39 1.36 3.10
C ILE A 27 -11.33 1.73 4.58
N VAL A 28 -10.65 2.85 4.90
CA VAL A 28 -10.62 3.46 6.22
C VAL A 28 -11.24 4.86 6.16
N ALA A 29 -11.98 5.24 7.19
CA ALA A 29 -12.50 6.60 7.30
C ALA A 29 -11.34 7.58 7.56
N LEU A 30 -11.35 8.73 6.89
CA LEU A 30 -10.29 9.73 7.00
C LEU A 30 -9.98 10.11 8.45
N ASN A 31 -11.02 10.33 9.27
CA ASN A 31 -10.91 10.74 10.67
C ASN A 31 -10.27 9.69 11.59
N ASN A 32 -10.21 8.43 11.15
CA ASN A 32 -9.68 7.31 11.93
C ASN A 32 -8.32 6.82 11.41
N SER A 33 -7.71 7.56 10.47
CA SER A 33 -6.45 7.17 9.84
C SER A 33 -5.32 8.12 10.24
N ASP A 34 -4.15 7.55 10.55
CA ASP A 34 -2.89 8.29 10.67
C ASP A 34 -2.17 8.47 9.32
N LEU A 35 -2.84 8.08 8.22
CA LEU A 35 -2.38 8.09 6.84
C LEU A 35 -1.19 7.15 6.53
N CYS A 36 -0.59 6.49 7.53
CA CYS A 36 0.56 5.60 7.35
C CYS A 36 0.15 4.25 6.72
N GLU A 37 -1.10 3.85 6.90
CA GLU A 37 -1.67 2.64 6.32
C GLU A 37 -2.40 2.87 4.99
N VAL A 38 -2.23 4.04 4.36
CA VAL A 38 -3.01 4.49 3.20
C VAL A 38 -2.13 4.59 1.95
N ALA A 39 -2.65 4.18 0.79
CA ALA A 39 -1.99 4.36 -0.51
C ALA A 39 -2.63 5.42 -1.42
N ALA A 40 -3.89 5.78 -1.18
CA ALA A 40 -4.56 6.86 -1.88
C ALA A 40 -5.75 7.36 -1.07
N VAL A 41 -6.15 8.60 -1.31
CA VAL A 41 -7.27 9.25 -0.61
C VAL A 41 -8.35 9.67 -1.60
N VAL A 42 -9.63 9.48 -1.25
CA VAL A 42 -10.76 10.05 -1.99
C VAL A 42 -11.53 10.99 -1.06
N LEU A 43 -11.57 12.28 -1.41
CA LEU A 43 -12.22 13.31 -0.62
C LEU A 43 -13.52 13.79 -1.26
N SER A 44 -14.53 14.06 -0.45
CA SER A 44 -15.71 14.81 -0.88
C SER A 44 -15.37 16.29 -1.08
N VAL A 45 -16.15 17.01 -1.90
CA VAL A 45 -15.98 18.47 -2.05
C VAL A 45 -16.08 19.19 -0.70
N ALA A 46 -17.01 18.78 0.16
CA ALA A 46 -17.18 19.36 1.49
C ALA A 46 -15.91 19.23 2.35
N ASP A 47 -15.27 18.07 2.33
CA ASP A 47 -14.04 17.84 3.12
C ASP A 47 -12.83 18.58 2.53
N ILE A 48 -12.74 18.70 1.20
CA ILE A 48 -11.71 19.53 0.55
C ILE A 48 -11.85 21.00 0.99
N LEU A 49 -13.06 21.54 0.96
CA LEU A 49 -13.34 22.91 1.37
C LEU A 49 -13.18 23.10 2.90
N ALA A 50 -13.33 22.04 3.69
CA ALA A 50 -13.05 22.04 5.12
C ALA A 50 -11.55 22.00 5.47
N GLY A 51 -10.66 21.91 4.46
CA GLY A 51 -9.21 21.92 4.62
C GLY A 51 -8.58 20.54 4.83
N GLU A 52 -9.30 19.43 4.58
CA GLU A 52 -8.73 18.09 4.72
C GLU A 52 -7.59 17.83 3.71
N LEU A 53 -7.69 18.39 2.50
CA LEU A 53 -6.60 18.33 1.52
C LEU A 53 -5.32 18.98 2.06
N ASP A 54 -5.43 20.15 2.70
CA ASP A 54 -4.28 20.85 3.29
C ASP A 54 -3.63 20.02 4.39
N LYS A 55 -4.43 19.33 5.23
CA LYS A 55 -3.92 18.43 6.28
C LYS A 55 -3.17 17.23 5.70
N ILE A 56 -3.70 16.63 4.64
CA ILE A 56 -3.03 15.49 3.97
C ILE A 56 -1.70 15.96 3.39
N GLU A 57 -1.64 17.12 2.74
CA GLU A 57 -0.39 17.65 2.20
C GLU A 57 0.63 17.99 3.29
N GLN A 58 0.18 18.49 4.46
CA GLN A 58 1.04 18.76 5.61
C GLN A 58 1.70 17.49 6.20
N SER A 59 1.14 16.30 5.97
CA SER A 59 1.81 15.03 6.33
C SER A 59 3.11 14.81 5.56
N ALA A 60 3.28 15.47 4.41
CA ALA A 60 4.39 15.29 3.47
C ALA A 60 4.58 13.85 2.95
N PHE A 61 3.59 12.97 3.10
CA PHE A 61 3.66 11.60 2.60
C PHE A 61 3.53 11.51 1.07
N GLY A 62 3.00 12.55 0.41
CA GLY A 62 2.85 12.56 -1.05
C GLY A 62 1.75 11.64 -1.55
N LEU A 63 0.71 11.42 -0.75
CA LEU A 63 -0.44 10.58 -1.09
C LEU A 63 -1.18 11.14 -2.30
N PRO A 64 -1.54 10.30 -3.30
CA PRO A 64 -2.43 10.73 -4.37
C PRO A 64 -3.84 10.94 -3.82
N VAL A 65 -4.38 12.15 -4.03
CA VAL A 65 -5.72 12.53 -3.58
C VAL A 65 -6.65 12.72 -4.77
N PHE A 66 -7.83 12.09 -4.72
CA PHE A 66 -8.90 12.23 -5.70
C PHE A 66 -10.06 13.02 -5.09
N ALA A 67 -10.71 13.87 -5.88
CA ALA A 67 -11.95 14.53 -5.47
C ALA A 67 -13.16 13.77 -6.00
N ALA A 68 -14.15 13.52 -5.15
CA ALA A 68 -15.45 12.96 -5.50
C ALA A 68 -16.50 14.08 -5.54
N LEU A 69 -17.11 14.27 -6.70
CA LEU A 69 -18.10 15.31 -6.98
C LEU A 69 -19.43 14.67 -7.34
N HIS A 70 -20.52 15.19 -6.79
CA HIS A 70 -21.86 14.96 -7.32
C HIS A 70 -22.24 16.03 -8.34
N ASN A 71 -23.26 15.78 -9.18
CA ASN A 71 -23.62 16.63 -10.33
C ASN A 71 -23.84 18.12 -10.03
N ASP A 72 -24.25 18.46 -8.81
CA ASP A 72 -24.52 19.84 -8.40
C ASP A 72 -23.34 20.50 -7.67
N GLU A 73 -22.24 19.77 -7.48
CA GLU A 73 -21.05 20.24 -6.78
C GLU A 73 -20.01 20.76 -7.77
N SER A 74 -19.28 21.79 -7.36
CA SER A 74 -18.13 22.30 -8.12
C SER A 74 -16.98 22.56 -7.17
N LEU A 75 -15.78 22.28 -7.65
CA LEU A 75 -14.55 22.55 -6.92
C LEU A 75 -13.83 23.75 -7.56
N PRO A 76 -13.34 24.72 -6.77
CA PRO A 76 -12.56 25.83 -7.32
C PRO A 76 -11.34 25.33 -8.10
N ALA A 77 -11.03 25.99 -9.22
CA ALA A 77 -9.98 25.55 -10.14
C ALA A 77 -8.60 25.45 -9.48
N ASP A 78 -8.36 26.24 -8.43
CA ASP A 78 -7.10 26.26 -7.68
C ASP A 78 -6.78 24.94 -6.98
N TYR A 79 -7.76 24.08 -6.74
CA TYR A 79 -7.55 22.75 -6.17
C TYR A 79 -7.13 21.70 -7.21
N LEU A 80 -7.50 21.88 -8.49
CA LEU A 80 -7.28 20.86 -9.52
C LEU A 80 -5.81 20.45 -9.71
N PRO A 81 -4.82 21.37 -9.68
CA PRO A 81 -3.41 20.99 -9.80
C PRO A 81 -2.88 20.13 -8.65
N ARG A 82 -3.58 20.12 -7.50
CA ARG A 82 -3.19 19.40 -6.28
C ARG A 82 -3.75 17.99 -6.23
N LEU A 83 -4.69 17.66 -7.12
CA LEU A 83 -5.39 16.39 -7.15
C LEU A 83 -4.80 15.45 -8.21
N ALA A 84 -4.78 14.16 -7.90
CA ALA A 84 -4.43 13.10 -8.84
C ALA A 84 -5.56 12.83 -9.85
N GLY A 85 -6.80 13.20 -9.51
CA GLY A 85 -7.95 13.06 -10.39
C GLY A 85 -9.25 13.53 -9.75
N VAL A 86 -10.31 13.55 -10.56
CA VAL A 86 -11.66 13.94 -10.16
C VAL A 86 -12.62 12.85 -10.62
N PHE A 87 -13.49 12.40 -9.71
CA PHE A 87 -14.51 11.39 -9.95
C PHE A 87 -15.88 12.05 -9.87
N THR A 88 -16.73 11.74 -10.85
CA THR A 88 -18.14 12.16 -10.84
C THR A 88 -18.99 11.00 -10.37
N CYS A 89 -19.61 11.10 -9.20
CA CYS A 89 -20.26 9.97 -8.54
C CYS A 89 -21.52 9.45 -9.27
N ASP A 90 -22.18 10.33 -10.03
CA ASP A 90 -23.51 10.07 -10.61
C ASP A 90 -23.48 9.52 -12.04
N ASP A 91 -22.29 9.31 -12.63
CA ASP A 91 -22.15 8.97 -14.05
C ASP A 91 -22.05 7.45 -14.34
N GLY A 92 -22.07 6.62 -13.30
CA GLY A 92 -22.01 5.16 -13.41
C GLY A 92 -20.62 4.58 -13.71
N ASN A 93 -19.53 5.37 -13.57
CA ASN A 93 -18.17 4.94 -13.88
C ASN A 93 -17.38 4.40 -12.66
N GLN A 94 -18.06 3.92 -11.61
CA GLN A 94 -17.41 3.51 -10.34
C GLN A 94 -16.29 2.47 -10.54
N ASP A 95 -16.47 1.50 -11.45
CA ASP A 95 -15.46 0.48 -11.76
C ASP A 95 -14.24 1.07 -12.47
N PHE A 96 -14.44 2.09 -13.31
CA PHE A 96 -13.35 2.77 -14.01
C PHE A 96 -12.56 3.65 -13.04
N TYR A 97 -13.23 4.41 -12.19
CA TYR A 97 -12.60 5.18 -11.11
C TYR A 97 -11.84 4.27 -10.14
N GLY A 98 -12.39 3.11 -9.83
CA GLY A 98 -11.69 2.05 -9.09
C GLY A 98 -10.35 1.65 -9.69
N LYS A 99 -10.28 1.49 -11.02
CA LYS A 99 -9.02 1.17 -11.73
C LYS A 99 -8.03 2.33 -11.69
N GLN A 100 -8.49 3.57 -11.82
CA GLN A 100 -7.63 4.75 -11.70
C GLN A 100 -7.04 4.87 -10.30
N LEU A 101 -7.87 4.66 -9.27
CA LEU A 101 -7.46 4.67 -7.88
C LEU A 101 -6.45 3.55 -7.58
N GLU A 102 -6.69 2.33 -8.06
CA GLU A 102 -5.74 1.21 -7.90
C GLU A 102 -4.39 1.49 -8.57
N SER A 103 -4.40 2.05 -9.78
CA SER A 103 -3.19 2.41 -10.51
C SER A 103 -2.35 3.45 -9.74
N ALA A 104 -3.00 4.49 -9.20
CA ALA A 104 -2.33 5.49 -8.38
C ALA A 104 -1.78 4.90 -7.07
N ALA A 105 -2.56 4.06 -6.39
CA ALA A 105 -2.16 3.39 -5.16
C ALA A 105 -0.93 2.48 -5.37
N GLN A 106 -0.91 1.68 -6.44
CA GLN A 106 0.24 0.83 -6.78
C GLN A 106 1.49 1.66 -7.10
N LYS A 107 1.31 2.76 -7.86
CA LYS A 107 2.43 3.66 -8.19
C LYS A 107 3.02 4.29 -6.93
N TYR A 108 2.18 4.71 -5.99
CA TYR A 108 2.60 5.24 -4.71
C TYR A 108 3.36 4.20 -3.87
N GLU A 109 2.81 3.00 -3.70
CA GLU A 109 3.46 1.90 -2.97
C GLU A 109 4.82 1.52 -3.58
N ALA A 110 4.91 1.49 -4.91
CA ALA A 110 6.16 1.20 -5.60
C ALA A 110 7.22 2.29 -5.34
N ALA A 111 6.81 3.56 -5.29
CA ALA A 111 7.69 4.69 -4.99
C ALA A 111 8.13 4.75 -3.53
N LEU A 112 7.35 4.19 -2.60
CA LEU A 112 7.71 4.14 -1.18
C LEU A 112 8.89 3.20 -0.87
N LEU A 113 9.12 2.18 -1.70
CA LEU A 113 10.14 1.17 -1.42
C LEU A 113 11.55 1.73 -1.66
N PRO A 114 12.39 1.88 -0.62
CA PRO A 114 13.78 2.26 -0.81
C PRO A 114 14.53 1.16 -1.59
N PRO A 115 15.62 1.49 -2.31
CA PRO A 115 16.29 0.56 -3.22
C PRO A 115 16.60 -0.82 -2.61
N PHE A 116 17.21 -0.84 -1.42
CA PHE A 116 17.57 -2.11 -0.76
C PHE A 116 16.33 -2.92 -0.34
N PHE A 117 15.35 -2.29 0.32
CA PHE A 117 14.16 -2.99 0.79
C PHE A 117 13.29 -3.50 -0.37
N GLY A 118 13.19 -2.73 -1.45
CA GLY A 118 12.54 -3.16 -2.68
C GLY A 118 13.20 -4.40 -3.28
N SER A 119 14.52 -4.39 -3.39
CA SER A 119 15.30 -5.55 -3.87
C SER A 119 15.13 -6.78 -2.97
N LEU A 120 15.25 -6.62 -1.64
CA LEU A 120 15.07 -7.71 -0.68
C LEU A 120 13.69 -8.34 -0.77
N LYS A 121 12.63 -7.50 -0.83
CA LYS A 121 11.25 -7.95 -0.99
C LYS A 121 11.07 -8.72 -2.29
N ALA A 122 11.63 -8.22 -3.40
CA ALA A 122 11.56 -8.89 -4.70
C ALA A 122 12.32 -10.23 -4.68
N TYR A 123 13.48 -10.30 -4.04
CA TYR A 123 14.26 -11.52 -3.90
C TYR A 123 13.50 -12.61 -3.13
N VAL A 124 12.94 -12.25 -1.98
CA VAL A 124 12.13 -13.18 -1.17
C VAL A 124 10.93 -13.70 -1.96
N GLN A 125 10.28 -12.87 -2.78
CA GLN A 125 9.14 -13.25 -3.61
C GLN A 125 9.49 -14.26 -4.72
N GLN A 126 10.74 -14.32 -5.17
CA GLN A 126 11.18 -15.31 -6.17
C GLN A 126 11.18 -16.75 -5.64
N GLY A 127 11.28 -16.92 -4.31
CA GLY A 127 11.22 -18.25 -3.70
C GLY A 127 12.41 -19.14 -4.03
N ASN A 128 13.60 -18.54 -4.19
CA ASN A 128 14.83 -19.24 -4.53
C ASN A 128 15.19 -20.32 -3.48
N ALA A 129 15.80 -21.41 -3.95
CA ALA A 129 16.34 -22.44 -3.05
C ALA A 129 17.74 -22.04 -2.58
N ALA A 130 17.90 -21.83 -1.27
CA ALA A 130 19.17 -21.48 -0.64
C ALA A 130 19.99 -22.75 -0.33
N PHE A 131 21.23 -22.80 -0.85
CA PHE A 131 22.24 -23.83 -0.56
C PHE A 131 23.54 -23.23 -0.01
N ASP A 132 23.48 -21.97 0.37
CA ASP A 132 24.50 -21.12 0.95
C ASP A 132 24.21 -20.91 2.45
N CYS A 133 24.85 -19.89 3.03
CA CYS A 133 24.52 -19.42 4.37
C CYS A 133 23.34 -18.44 4.30
N PRO A 134 22.54 -18.30 5.37
CA PRO A 134 22.58 -19.01 6.64
C PRO A 134 22.10 -20.48 6.54
N GLY A 135 22.71 -21.38 7.32
CA GLY A 135 22.44 -22.83 7.26
C GLY A 135 21.01 -23.26 7.64
N HIS A 136 20.18 -22.37 8.16
CA HIS A 136 18.75 -22.66 8.35
C HIS A 136 17.92 -22.54 7.07
N GLN A 137 18.46 -21.93 6.01
CA GLN A 137 17.94 -21.91 4.64
C GLN A 137 16.44 -21.54 4.58
N GLY A 138 16.11 -20.30 4.93
CA GLY A 138 14.71 -19.86 5.00
C GLY A 138 13.92 -20.42 6.19
N GLY A 139 14.63 -20.84 7.25
CA GLY A 139 14.06 -21.34 8.50
C GLY A 139 13.64 -22.81 8.46
N GLN A 140 13.97 -23.53 7.38
CA GLN A 140 13.64 -24.95 7.22
C GLN A 140 14.30 -25.84 8.28
N PHE A 141 15.51 -25.49 8.73
CA PHE A 141 16.16 -26.19 9.83
C PHE A 141 15.36 -26.08 11.14
N PHE A 142 14.91 -24.87 11.50
CA PHE A 142 14.16 -24.62 12.74
C PHE A 142 12.87 -25.44 12.81
N ARG A 143 12.19 -25.65 11.68
CA ARG A 143 10.95 -26.43 11.61
C ARG A 143 11.13 -27.93 11.91
N ARG A 144 12.36 -28.43 12.07
CA ARG A 144 12.68 -29.85 12.34
C ARG A 144 12.83 -30.19 13.83
N HIS A 145 12.76 -29.21 14.73
CA HIS A 145 12.83 -29.44 16.19
C HIS A 145 11.66 -28.73 16.89
N PRO A 146 11.02 -29.30 17.94
CA PRO A 146 9.87 -28.67 18.59
C PRO A 146 10.12 -27.23 19.06
N SER A 147 11.26 -26.98 19.73
CA SER A 147 11.66 -25.62 20.14
C SER A 147 11.95 -24.71 18.95
N GLY A 148 12.54 -25.24 17.88
CA GLY A 148 12.79 -24.48 16.66
C GLY A 148 11.50 -24.14 15.92
N ARG A 149 10.49 -25.02 15.96
CA ARG A 149 9.19 -24.74 15.37
C ARG A 149 8.47 -23.62 16.09
N GLN A 150 8.52 -23.60 17.42
CA GLN A 150 7.99 -22.48 18.21
C GLN A 150 8.72 -21.17 17.88
N PHE A 151 10.05 -21.22 17.73
CA PHE A 151 10.84 -20.05 17.31
C PHE A 151 10.46 -19.57 15.90
N PHE A 152 10.32 -20.49 14.94
CA PHE A 152 9.91 -20.17 13.57
C PHE A 152 8.49 -19.56 13.52
N ASP A 153 7.55 -20.16 14.23
CA ASP A 153 6.16 -19.71 14.26
C ASP A 153 6.02 -18.36 15.01
N TYR A 154 6.87 -18.10 16.02
CA TYR A 154 6.88 -16.84 16.77
C TYR A 154 7.33 -15.64 15.92
N PHE A 155 8.42 -15.78 15.16
CA PHE A 155 8.94 -14.69 14.31
C PHE A 155 8.30 -14.61 12.92
N GLY A 156 7.80 -15.74 12.42
CA GLY A 156 7.19 -15.84 11.09
C GLY A 156 8.20 -16.12 9.97
N GLU A 157 7.71 -16.73 8.89
CA GLU A 157 8.54 -17.21 7.79
C GLU A 157 9.34 -16.10 7.10
N THR A 158 8.74 -14.92 6.89
CA THR A 158 9.36 -13.82 6.14
C THR A 158 10.69 -13.41 6.73
N LEU A 159 10.81 -13.34 8.07
CA LEU A 159 12.07 -12.99 8.74
C LEU A 159 13.21 -13.91 8.31
N PHE A 160 12.97 -15.21 8.33
CA PHE A 160 13.99 -16.22 7.97
C PHE A 160 14.27 -16.28 6.48
N ARG A 161 13.28 -15.94 5.63
CA ARG A 161 13.45 -15.87 4.18
C ARG A 161 14.25 -14.64 3.75
N SER A 162 14.20 -13.57 4.54
CA SER A 162 15.00 -12.35 4.33
C SER A 162 16.39 -12.39 4.98
N ASP A 163 16.73 -13.45 5.71
CA ASP A 163 18.06 -13.63 6.30
C ASP A 163 18.98 -14.30 5.26
N LEU A 164 19.79 -13.45 4.61
CA LEU A 164 20.57 -13.71 3.41
C LEU A 164 22.06 -13.46 3.67
N CYS A 165 22.94 -13.92 2.78
CA CYS A 165 24.38 -13.68 2.88
C CYS A 165 24.99 -13.09 1.61
N ASN A 166 26.31 -12.95 1.60
CA ASN A 166 27.08 -12.41 0.48
C ASN A 166 26.98 -13.23 -0.81
N ALA A 167 26.51 -14.49 -0.73
CA ALA A 167 26.26 -15.32 -1.91
C ALA A 167 24.95 -14.95 -2.64
N ASP A 168 24.05 -14.22 -1.99
CA ASP A 168 22.84 -13.65 -2.58
C ASP A 168 23.17 -12.38 -3.38
N VAL A 169 24.04 -12.51 -4.39
CA VAL A 169 24.71 -11.41 -5.10
C VAL A 169 23.79 -10.32 -5.67
N SER A 170 22.51 -10.62 -5.89
CA SER A 170 21.52 -9.61 -6.33
C SER A 170 21.24 -8.53 -5.28
N MET A 171 21.59 -8.77 -4.01
CA MET A 171 21.47 -7.81 -2.91
C MET A 171 22.66 -6.83 -2.82
N GLY A 172 23.70 -7.03 -3.62
CA GLY A 172 24.90 -6.18 -3.63
C GLY A 172 25.94 -6.58 -2.58
N ASP A 173 26.74 -5.61 -2.15
CA ASP A 173 27.80 -5.73 -1.15
C ASP A 173 27.60 -4.62 -0.10
N LEU A 174 27.56 -4.96 1.19
CA LEU A 174 27.12 -4.08 2.29
C LEU A 174 28.29 -3.40 3.01
#